data_AF-A0A0F8ZXW3-F1
#
_entry.id   AF-A0A0F8ZXW3-F1
#
_cell.length_a   1.000
_cell.length_b   1.000
_cell.length_c   1.000
_cell.angle_alpha   90.00
_cell.angle_beta   90.00
_cell.angle_gamma   90.00
#
_symmetry.space_group_name_H-M   'P 1'
#
loop_
_entity.id
_entity.type
_entity.pdbx_description
1 polymer ?
#
loop_
_entity_poly.entity_id
_entity_poly.type
_entity_poly.pdbx_seq_one_letter_code
_entity_poly.pdbx_strand_id
1 'polypeptide(L)'
;VLGFLPQAQEYHLFNRSDNASFYNALGIPAQTVSTFDFTNFDYYHQVGDEVDELDMNHMAKVINHLIPGIQGMTTSAAHIITMNEQ
;
A
#
# COMPACT_ATOMS: atom_id res chain seq x y z
N VAL A 1 -9.27 3.10 9.19
CA VAL A 1 -7.81 2.82 9.11
C VAL A 1 -7.62 1.81 7.98
N LEU A 2 -6.82 2.14 6.96
CA LEU A 2 -6.36 1.14 5.99
C LEU A 2 -5.63 0.06 6.78
N GLY A 3 -6.06 -1.19 6.60
CA GLY A 3 -5.76 -2.29 7.51
C GLY A 3 -4.26 -2.54 7.70
N PHE A 4 -3.89 -2.98 8.90
CA PHE A 4 -2.55 -3.50 9.18
C PHE A 4 -2.59 -5.03 9.06
N LEU A 5 -1.77 -5.59 8.16
CA LEU A 5 -1.56 -7.02 8.02
C LEU A 5 -0.41 -7.43 8.96
N PRO A 6 -0.65 -8.22 10.04
CA PRO A 6 0.40 -8.60 11.01
C PRO A 6 1.63 -9.25 10.36
N GLN A 7 1.39 -10.07 9.34
CA GLN A 7 2.43 -10.75 8.58
C GLN A 7 3.32 -9.76 7.82
N ALA A 8 2.82 -8.56 7.48
CA ALA A 8 3.66 -7.53 6.86
C ALA A 8 4.79 -7.06 7.78
N GLN A 9 4.55 -7.03 9.10
CA GLN A 9 5.59 -6.75 10.08
C GLN A 9 6.50 -7.95 10.29
N GLU A 10 5.93 -9.15 10.45
CA GLU A 10 6.69 -10.40 10.63
C GLU A 10 7.69 -10.62 9.48
N TYR A 11 7.24 -10.40 8.25
CA TYR A 11 8.07 -10.50 7.06
C TYR A 11 8.65 -9.16 6.62
N HIS A 12 8.71 -8.14 7.47
CA HIS A 12 9.36 -6.86 7.17
C HIS A 12 9.08 -6.32 5.75
N LEU A 13 7.83 -6.40 5.27
CA LEU A 13 7.49 -6.14 3.87
C LEU A 13 7.76 -4.71 3.43
N PHE A 14 7.78 -3.75 4.37
CA PHE A 14 8.21 -2.38 4.12
C PHE A 14 9.60 -2.32 3.46
N ASN A 15 10.53 -3.19 3.87
CA ASN A 15 11.90 -3.25 3.33
C ASN A 15 12.02 -4.08 2.04
N ARG A 16 10.91 -4.64 1.55
CA ARG A 16 10.84 -5.56 0.40
C ARG A 16 10.04 -4.98 -0.78
N SER A 17 9.70 -3.71 -0.71
CA SER A 17 9.00 -2.96 -1.77
C SER A 17 9.74 -1.66 -2.06
N ASP A 18 9.45 -1.03 -3.20
CA ASP A 18 10.16 0.14 -3.73
C ASP A 18 10.23 1.31 -2.74
N ASN A 19 9.26 1.37 -1.84
CA ASN A 19 9.08 2.43 -0.86
C ASN A 19 10.25 2.57 0.13
N ALA A 20 10.98 1.47 0.41
CA ALA A 20 12.11 1.48 1.33
C ALA A 20 13.23 2.43 0.88
N SER A 21 13.52 2.45 -0.41
CA SER A 21 14.57 3.29 -0.98
C SER A 21 14.27 4.77 -0.83
N PHE A 22 13.01 5.18 -0.96
CA PHE A 22 12.58 6.56 -0.74
C PHE A 22 12.74 6.97 0.73
N TYR A 23 12.31 6.12 1.66
CA TYR A 23 12.50 6.37 3.08
C TYR A 23 13.98 6.53 3.43
N ASN A 24 14.83 5.60 2.99
CA ASN A 24 16.27 5.61 3.31
C ASN A 24 17.00 6.81 2.73
N ALA A 25 16.64 7.25 1.52
CA ALA A 25 17.31 8.34 0.84
C ALA A 25 16.82 9.72 1.28
N LEU A 26 15.53 9.87 1.60
CA LEU A 26 14.89 11.17 1.79
C LEU A 26 14.39 11.41 3.23
N GLY A 27 14.30 10.37 4.05
CA GLY A 27 13.77 10.47 5.42
C GLY A 27 12.29 10.84 5.48
N ILE A 28 11.51 10.54 4.43
CA ILE A 28 10.08 10.87 4.31
C ILE A 28 9.18 9.65 4.55
N PRO A 29 7.91 9.82 4.95
CA PRO A 29 6.94 8.74 4.93
C PRO A 29 6.81 8.15 3.53
N ALA A 30 6.91 6.84 3.40
CA ALA A 30 6.88 6.13 2.12
C ALA A 30 6.20 4.77 2.31
N GLN A 31 4.89 4.78 2.53
CA GLN A 31 4.15 3.55 2.82
C GLN A 31 3.55 3.00 1.52
N THR A 32 3.60 1.67 1.35
CA THR A 32 2.94 0.98 0.25
C THR A 32 1.54 0.52 0.66
N VAL A 33 0.57 0.69 -0.23
CA VAL A 33 -0.73 0.03 -0.14
C VAL A 33 -0.73 -1.13 -1.13
N SER A 34 -1.03 -2.33 -0.65
CA SER A 34 -1.09 -3.55 -1.46
C SER A 34 -2.35 -4.34 -1.12
N THR A 35 -2.97 -4.95 -2.13
CA THR A 35 -4.08 -5.89 -1.98
C THR A 35 -3.61 -7.32 -1.74
N PHE A 36 -2.29 -7.56 -1.76
CA PHE A 36 -1.71 -8.86 -1.43
C PHE A 36 -2.02 -9.26 0.02
N ASP A 37 -2.46 -10.50 0.18
CA ASP A 37 -2.38 -11.24 1.43
C ASP A 37 -1.74 -12.61 1.16
N PHE A 38 -1.29 -13.30 2.19
CA PHE A 38 -0.63 -14.60 2.05
C PHE A 38 -1.60 -15.72 1.62
N THR A 39 -2.73 -15.39 0.98
CA THR A 39 -3.71 -16.33 0.43
C THR A 39 -4.05 -16.04 -1.03
N ASN A 40 -3.54 -14.96 -1.64
CA ASN A 40 -3.92 -14.53 -3.01
C ASN A 40 -2.77 -14.47 -4.02
N PHE A 41 -1.88 -15.48 -4.02
CA PHE A 41 -0.66 -15.50 -4.83
C PHE A 41 -0.54 -16.70 -5.79
N ASP A 42 -1.64 -17.42 -6.04
CA ASP A 42 -1.65 -18.62 -6.89
C ASP A 42 -1.09 -18.36 -8.29
N TYR A 43 -1.31 -17.15 -8.83
CA TYR A 43 -0.83 -16.74 -10.16
C TYR A 43 0.37 -15.78 -10.13
N TYR A 44 0.94 -15.50 -8.95
CA TYR A 44 2.07 -14.58 -8.83
C TYR A 44 3.27 -15.05 -9.68
N HIS A 45 3.75 -14.18 -10.58
CA HIS A 45 4.82 -14.48 -11.56
C HIS A 45 4.51 -15.65 -12.51
N GLN A 46 3.23 -15.90 -12.80
CA GLN A 46 2.80 -16.95 -13.72
C GLN A 46 2.01 -16.35 -14.89
N VAL A 47 1.84 -17.14 -15.95
CA VAL A 47 1.08 -16.76 -17.15
C VAL A 47 -0.42 -16.62 -16.90
N GLY A 48 -0.92 -17.02 -15.72
CA GLY A 48 -2.32 -16.88 -15.33
C GLY A 48 -2.63 -15.56 -14.60
N ASP A 49 -1.67 -14.65 -14.44
CA ASP A 49 -1.88 -13.32 -13.86
C ASP A 49 -2.59 -12.41 -14.88
N GLU A 50 -3.88 -12.68 -15.05
CA GLU A 50 -4.73 -12.09 -16.10
C GLU A 50 -5.89 -11.30 -15.51
N VAL A 51 -6.50 -10.43 -16.32
CA VAL A 51 -7.58 -9.52 -15.89
C VAL A 51 -8.79 -10.24 -15.27
N ASP A 52 -9.06 -11.46 -15.73
CA ASP A 52 -10.22 -12.25 -15.27
C ASP A 52 -10.07 -12.74 -13.82
N GLU A 53 -8.84 -12.75 -13.28
CA GLU A 53 -8.55 -13.14 -11.89
C GLU A 53 -8.67 -11.95 -10.91
N LEU A 54 -8.86 -10.73 -11.42
CA LEU A 54 -9.01 -9.54 -10.57
C LEU A 54 -10.40 -9.50 -9.92
N ASP A 55 -10.44 -9.39 -8.59
CA ASP A 55 -11.66 -9.00 -7.87
C ASP A 55 -11.92 -7.50 -8.04
N MET A 56 -12.65 -7.16 -9.11
CA MET A 56 -13.01 -5.79 -9.46
C MET A 56 -13.83 -5.09 -8.36
N ASN A 57 -14.64 -5.82 -7.59
CA ASN A 57 -15.42 -5.24 -6.49
C ASN A 57 -14.51 -4.89 -5.31
N HIS A 58 -13.53 -5.74 -5.01
CA HIS A 58 -12.51 -5.44 -4.00
C HIS A 58 -11.68 -4.22 -4.42
N MET A 59 -11.19 -4.19 -5.66
CA MET A 59 -10.42 -3.07 -6.20
C MET A 59 -11.19 -1.75 -6.11
N ALA A 60 -12.47 -1.75 -6.50
CA ALA A 60 -13.32 -0.56 -6.38
C ALA A 60 -13.47 -0.08 -4.93
N LYS A 61 -13.62 -1.01 -3.96
CA LYS A 61 -13.69 -0.65 -2.53
C LYS A 61 -12.37 -0.06 -2.03
N VAL A 62 -11.23 -0.65 -2.40
CA VAL A 62 -9.90 -0.15 -2.03
C VAL A 62 -9.72 1.27 -2.56
N ILE A 63 -9.98 1.50 -3.84
CA ILE A 63 -9.89 2.82 -4.48
C ILE A 63 -10.80 3.83 -3.77
N ASN A 64 -12.08 3.50 -3.58
CA ASN A 64 -13.03 4.41 -2.93
C ASN A 64 -12.64 4.77 -1.48
N HIS A 65 -12.03 3.84 -0.75
CA HIS A 65 -11.51 4.11 0.60
C HIS A 65 -10.22 4.95 0.61
N LEU A 66 -9.40 4.88 -0.44
CA LEU A 66 -8.18 5.69 -0.57
C LEU A 66 -8.46 7.14 -0.94
N ILE A 67 -9.49 7.40 -1.76
CA ILE A 67 -9.87 8.74 -2.25
C ILE A 67 -9.86 9.81 -1.16
N PRO A 68 -10.59 9.68 -0.02
CA PRO A 68 -10.64 10.76 0.97
C PRO A 68 -9.27 11.04 1.62
N GLY A 69 -8.42 10.01 1.78
CA GLY A 69 -7.07 10.17 2.28
C GLY A 69 -6.18 10.94 1.31
N ILE A 70 -6.18 10.55 0.03
CA ILE A 70 -5.41 11.22 -1.03
C ILE A 70 -5.90 12.67 -1.22
N GLN A 71 -7.21 12.89 -1.24
CA GLN A 71 -7.79 14.23 -1.29
C GLN A 71 -7.32 15.07 -0.11
N GLY A 72 -7.45 14.56 1.12
CA GLY A 72 -6.98 15.27 2.31
C GLY A 72 -5.50 15.63 2.26
N MET A 73 -4.63 14.73 1.79
CA MET A 73 -3.19 14.98 1.65
C MET A 73 -2.91 16.08 0.60
N THR A 74 -3.55 16.00 -0.55
CA THR A 74 -3.31 16.91 -1.69
C THR A 74 -3.92 18.30 -1.50
N THR A 75 -5.02 18.42 -0.74
CA THR A 75 -5.68 19.72 -0.48
C THR A 75 -5.31 20.35 0.86
N SER A 76 -4.50 19.70 1.70
CA SER A 76 -4.09 20.26 2.99
C SER A 76 -3.17 21.48 2.80
N ALA A 77 -3.35 22.54 3.58
CA ALA A 77 -2.53 23.75 3.47
C ALA A 77 -1.04 23.50 3.79
N ALA A 78 -0.75 22.51 4.65
CA ALA A 78 0.60 22.15 5.01
C ALA A 78 1.30 21.34 3.91
N HIS A 79 0.56 20.60 3.08
CA HIS A 79 1.07 19.66 2.07
C HIS A 79 2.15 18.67 2.58
N ILE A 80 2.30 18.53 3.89
CA ILE A 80 3.36 17.73 4.53
C ILE A 80 2.70 16.64 5.36
N ILE A 81 3.13 15.41 5.11
CA ILE A 81 2.86 14.25 5.96
C ILE A 81 4.10 14.07 6.83
N THR A 82 3.93 14.05 8.14
CA THR A 82 5.00 13.83 9.10
C THR A 82 4.96 12.39 9.60
N MET A 83 6.14 11.81 9.85
CA MET A 83 6.23 10.61 10.68
C MET A 83 5.77 10.97 12.10
N ASN A 84 5.03 10.09 12.76
CA ASN A 84 4.83 10.25 14.20
C ASN A 84 6.19 10.12 14.89
N GLU A 85 6.45 10.96 15.89
CA GLU A 85 7.59 10.77 16.78
C GLU A 85 7.46 9.39 17.45
N GLN A 86 8.56 8.63 17.50
CA GLN A 86 8.62 7.36 18.21
C GLN A 86 8.59 7.57 19.73
#